data_AF-A0A7X3NVA4-F1
#
_entry.id   AF-A0A7X3NVA4-F1
#
_cell.length_a   1.000
_cell.length_b   1.000
_cell.length_c   1.000
_cell.angle_alpha   90.00
_cell.angle_beta   90.00
_cell.angle_gamma   90.00
#
_symmetry.space_group_name_H-M   'P 1'
#
loop_
_entity.id
_entity.type
_entity.pdbx_description
1 polymer ?
#
loop_
_entity_poly.entity_id
_entity_poly.type
_entity_poly.pdbx_seq_one_letter_code
_entity_poly.pdbx_strand_id
1 'polypeptide(L)'
;MKYLQCLGYLSIVWSLALTGCGAKPEVLVPFAAQRPIHLQAKAAAESDAKRHAEVLTYFGTGMGMTFAAAMCGLMTGFVADVTLGNGQDAPFYLPAATSAAGAFSLLLQYAIRPSNPPPERLIGKSPAYVEFYADAYRTRMRAYQTKSVAAGAVFGCLTLAGGVAIIADQVSAER
;
A
#
# COMPACT_ATOMS: atom_id res chain seq x y z
N MET A 1 -7.35 -32.98 1.25
CA MET A 1 -8.49 -32.09 0.95
C MET A 1 -8.69 -30.92 1.92
N LYS A 2 -8.17 -30.92 3.16
CA LYS A 2 -8.35 -29.79 4.11
C LYS A 2 -7.70 -28.46 3.70
N TYR A 3 -6.67 -28.48 2.83
CA TYR A 3 -5.95 -27.27 2.39
C TYR A 3 -6.76 -26.32 1.49
N LEU A 4 -7.77 -26.82 0.77
CA LEU A 4 -8.62 -25.99 -0.11
C LEU A 4 -9.57 -25.07 0.66
N GLN A 5 -9.92 -25.41 1.90
CA GLN A 5 -10.83 -24.59 2.71
C GLN A 5 -10.14 -23.38 3.35
N CYS A 6 -8.83 -23.43 3.62
CA CYS A 6 -8.08 -22.29 4.15
C CYS A 6 -7.85 -21.17 3.13
N LEU A 7 -7.70 -21.51 1.85
CA LEU A 7 -7.51 -20.53 0.77
C LEU A 7 -8.75 -19.66 0.51
N GLY A 8 -9.95 -20.18 0.77
CA GLY A 8 -11.21 -19.44 0.59
C GLY A 8 -11.39 -18.27 1.57
N TYR A 9 -10.95 -18.42 2.81
CA TYR A 9 -11.13 -17.39 3.85
C TYR A 9 -10.14 -16.22 3.70
N LEU A 10 -8.95 -16.43 3.12
CA LEU A 10 -7.98 -15.36 2.90
C LEU A 10 -8.45 -14.35 1.83
N SER A 11 -9.27 -14.78 0.87
CA SER A 11 -9.76 -13.95 -0.24
C SER A 11 -10.81 -12.92 0.19
N ILE A 12 -11.68 -13.28 1.14
CA ILE A 12 -12.82 -12.43 1.55
C ILE A 12 -12.35 -11.22 2.37
N VAL A 13 -11.31 -11.38 3.20
CA VAL A 13 -10.77 -10.30 4.05
C VAL A 13 -10.11 -9.19 3.23
N TRP A 14 -9.57 -9.51 2.05
CA TRP A 14 -8.91 -8.52 1.18
C TRP A 14 -9.87 -7.64 0.39
N SER A 15 -11.08 -8.13 0.12
CA SER A 15 -12.05 -7.42 -0.72
C SER A 15 -12.70 -6.22 -0.01
N LEU A 16 -12.78 -6.25 1.33
CA LEU A 16 -13.42 -5.19 2.13
C LEU A 16 -12.53 -3.96 2.38
N ALA A 17 -11.22 -4.03 2.14
CA ALA A 17 -10.32 -2.91 2.38
C ALA A 17 -10.30 -1.86 1.23
N LEU A 18 -10.91 -2.17 0.08
CA LEU A 18 -10.84 -1.32 -1.13
C LEU A 18 -12.08 -0.44 -1.37
N THR A 19 -13.20 -0.68 -0.70
CA THR A 19 -14.47 0.04 -0.91
C THR A 19 -14.65 1.18 0.09
N GLY A 20 -13.81 2.22 -0.02
CA GLY A 20 -13.84 3.38 0.87
C GLY A 20 -13.78 4.74 0.16
N CYS A 21 -14.37 4.89 -1.03
CA CYS A 21 -14.50 6.20 -1.69
C CYS A 21 -15.80 6.89 -1.26
N GLY A 22 -15.78 7.57 -0.12
CA GLY A 22 -16.79 8.56 0.22
C GLY A 22 -16.65 9.80 -0.67
N ALA A 23 -17.59 10.00 -1.60
CA ALA A 23 -17.71 11.25 -2.34
C ALA A 23 -18.03 12.39 -1.36
N LYS A 24 -17.23 13.46 -1.37
CA LYS A 24 -17.53 14.66 -0.58
C LYS A 24 -18.56 15.53 -1.30
N PRO A 25 -19.46 16.19 -0.54
CA PRO A 25 -20.39 17.16 -1.10
C PRO A 25 -19.63 18.35 -1.70
N GLU A 26 -20.00 18.69 -2.92
CA GLU A 26 -19.44 19.78 -3.71
C GLU A 26 -20.03 21.11 -3.21
N VAL A 27 -19.20 21.96 -2.59
CA VAL A 27 -19.63 23.28 -2.11
C VAL A 27 -19.74 24.22 -3.30
N LEU A 28 -20.96 24.73 -3.55
CA LEU A 28 -21.26 25.62 -4.67
C LEU A 28 -20.79 27.05 -4.35
N VAL A 29 -19.72 27.51 -4.99
CA VAL A 29 -19.17 28.86 -4.83
C VAL A 29 -19.31 29.62 -6.18
N PRO A 30 -19.62 30.94 -6.20
CA PRO A 30 -19.95 31.67 -7.42
C PRO A 30 -18.86 31.61 -8.52
N PHE A 31 -19.29 31.16 -9.69
CA PHE A 31 -18.48 30.53 -10.74
C PHE A 31 -17.64 31.46 -11.62
N ALA A 32 -17.88 32.78 -11.61
CA ALA A 32 -17.41 33.66 -12.67
C ALA A 32 -16.00 34.25 -12.44
N ALA A 33 -15.55 34.42 -11.19
CA ALA A 33 -14.23 35.00 -10.87
C ALA A 33 -13.22 33.98 -10.32
N GLN A 34 -13.67 32.77 -9.94
CA GLN A 34 -12.83 31.76 -9.27
C GLN A 34 -12.10 30.80 -10.23
N ARG A 35 -12.49 30.73 -11.50
CA ARG A 35 -11.93 29.79 -12.47
C ARG A 35 -10.39 29.84 -12.61
N PRO A 36 -9.73 31.01 -12.72
CA PRO A 36 -8.28 31.01 -12.91
C PRO A 36 -7.53 30.56 -11.65
N ILE A 37 -7.99 30.99 -10.47
CA ILE A 37 -7.38 30.67 -9.18
C ILE A 37 -7.53 29.18 -8.87
N HIS A 38 -8.71 28.60 -9.12
CA HIS A 38 -8.98 27.19 -8.89
C HIS A 38 -8.14 26.28 -9.82
N LEU A 39 -8.05 26.63 -11.10
CA LEU A 39 -7.24 25.86 -12.07
C LEU A 39 -5.76 25.91 -11.70
N GLN A 40 -5.25 27.08 -11.30
CA GLN A 40 -3.86 27.23 -10.88
C GLN A 40 -3.56 26.45 -9.59
N ALA A 41 -4.44 26.55 -8.58
CA ALA A 41 -4.31 25.81 -7.33
C ALA A 41 -4.29 24.29 -7.57
N LYS A 42 -5.21 23.80 -8.40
CA LYS A 42 -5.30 22.38 -8.75
C LYS A 42 -4.06 21.88 -9.49
N ALA A 43 -3.59 22.62 -10.50
CA ALA A 43 -2.41 22.24 -11.27
C ALA A 43 -1.14 22.18 -10.39
N ALA A 44 -0.98 23.16 -9.50
CA ALA A 44 0.12 23.17 -8.54
C ALA A 44 0.03 21.99 -7.56
N ALA A 45 -1.16 21.75 -7.00
CA ALA A 45 -1.41 20.64 -6.09
C ALA A 45 -1.13 19.27 -6.72
N GLU A 46 -1.51 19.08 -7.99
CA GLU A 46 -1.26 17.85 -8.74
C GLU A 46 0.24 17.62 -9.00
N SER A 47 0.96 18.68 -9.38
CA SER A 47 2.41 18.61 -9.59
C SER A 47 3.17 18.24 -8.32
N ASP A 48 2.85 18.91 -7.21
CA ASP A 48 3.49 18.66 -5.91
C ASP A 48 3.13 17.27 -5.37
N ALA A 49 1.86 16.85 -5.49
CA ALA A 49 1.42 15.50 -5.11
C ALA A 49 2.16 14.42 -5.92
N LYS A 50 2.37 14.63 -7.22
CA LYS A 50 3.14 13.71 -8.06
C LYS A 50 4.59 13.60 -7.60
N ARG A 51 5.24 14.72 -7.32
CA ARG A 51 6.63 14.74 -6.84
C ARG A 51 6.80 14.00 -5.52
N HIS A 52 5.87 14.18 -4.58
CA HIS A 52 5.88 13.43 -3.32
C HIS A 52 5.56 11.96 -3.52
N ALA A 53 4.64 11.62 -4.43
CA ALA A 53 4.35 10.23 -4.78
C ALA A 53 5.57 9.53 -5.38
N GLU A 54 6.39 10.20 -6.20
CA GLU A 54 7.63 9.63 -6.73
C GLU A 54 8.64 9.31 -5.62
N VAL A 55 8.89 10.25 -4.70
CA VAL A 55 9.76 10.01 -3.53
C VAL A 55 9.26 8.83 -2.71
N LEU A 56 7.94 8.79 -2.47
CA LEU A 56 7.29 7.70 -1.77
C LEU A 56 7.46 6.36 -2.49
N THR A 57 7.38 6.37 -3.81
CA THR A 57 7.53 5.17 -4.63
C THR A 57 8.95 4.64 -4.55
N TYR A 58 9.98 5.50 -4.60
CA TYR A 58 11.38 5.09 -4.43
C TYR A 58 11.65 4.54 -3.02
N PHE A 59 11.16 5.22 -1.99
CA PHE A 59 11.29 4.73 -0.62
C PHE A 59 10.58 3.40 -0.42
N GLY A 60 9.33 3.31 -0.91
CA GLY A 60 8.49 2.12 -0.84
C GLY A 60 9.05 0.96 -1.65
N THR A 61 9.67 1.18 -2.81
CA THR A 61 10.32 0.10 -3.58
C THR A 61 11.59 -0.39 -2.89
N GLY A 62 12.44 0.49 -2.36
CA GLY A 62 13.65 0.07 -1.64
C GLY A 62 13.34 -0.71 -0.36
N MET A 63 12.54 -0.11 0.54
CA MET A 63 12.17 -0.74 1.81
C MET A 63 11.21 -1.91 1.62
N GLY A 64 10.29 -1.82 0.66
CA GLY A 64 9.31 -2.86 0.38
C GLY A 64 9.93 -4.13 -0.19
N MET A 65 10.95 -4.03 -1.05
CA MET A 65 11.61 -5.22 -1.61
C MET A 65 12.37 -6.02 -0.54
N THR A 66 13.07 -5.34 0.37
CA THR A 66 13.80 -6.03 1.46
C THR A 66 12.84 -6.71 2.43
N PHE A 67 11.74 -6.04 2.78
CA PHE A 67 10.69 -6.63 3.60
C PHE A 67 10.02 -7.83 2.90
N ALA A 68 9.69 -7.69 1.61
CA ALA A 68 9.10 -8.76 0.82
C ALA A 68 10.03 -9.99 0.71
N ALA A 69 11.33 -9.77 0.50
CA ALA A 69 12.33 -10.84 0.47
C ALA A 69 12.44 -11.55 1.83
N ALA A 70 12.45 -10.80 2.93
CA ALA A 70 12.48 -11.37 4.28
C ALA A 70 11.23 -12.21 4.58
N MET A 71 10.04 -11.72 4.22
CA MET A 71 8.80 -12.47 4.35
C MET A 71 8.78 -13.71 3.47
N CYS A 72 9.29 -13.62 2.24
CA CYS A 72 9.39 -14.77 1.35
C CYS A 72 10.30 -15.85 1.96
N GLY A 73 11.47 -15.46 2.50
CA GLY A 73 12.37 -16.39 3.19
C GLY A 73 11.75 -17.06 4.40
N LEU A 74 11.02 -16.31 5.24
CA LEU A 74 10.29 -16.88 6.38
C LEU A 74 9.21 -17.86 5.95
N MET A 75 8.43 -17.53 4.91
CA MET A 75 7.37 -18.40 4.42
C MET A 75 7.93 -19.66 3.76
N THR A 76 9.00 -19.56 2.98
CA THR A 76 9.68 -20.73 2.40
C THR A 76 10.27 -21.62 3.49
N GLY A 77 10.89 -21.03 4.53
CA GLY A 77 11.39 -21.76 5.68
C GLY A 77 10.28 -22.52 6.42
N PHE A 78 9.14 -21.87 6.67
CA PHE A 78 7.98 -22.50 7.30
C PHE A 78 7.42 -23.66 6.45
N VAL A 79 7.26 -23.47 5.13
CA VAL A 79 6.77 -24.52 4.26
C VAL A 79 7.74 -25.69 4.22
N ALA A 80 9.05 -25.43 4.10
CA ALA A 80 10.08 -26.46 4.09
C ALA A 80 10.06 -27.30 5.37
N ASP A 81 9.96 -26.65 6.54
CA ASP A 81 9.91 -27.30 7.85
C ASP A 81 8.67 -28.21 8.00
N VAL A 82 7.50 -27.70 7.59
CA VAL A 82 6.24 -28.48 7.55
C VAL A 82 6.33 -29.66 6.57
N THR A 83 6.95 -29.49 5.41
CA THR A 83 7.06 -30.57 4.39
C THR A 83 8.05 -31.66 4.77
N LEU A 84 9.18 -31.31 5.39
CA LEU A 84 10.24 -32.26 5.74
C LEU A 84 9.98 -32.99 7.07
N GLY A 85 8.94 -32.58 7.83
CA GLY A 85 8.56 -33.25 9.06
C GLY A 85 9.53 -33.05 10.21
N ASN A 86 10.37 -32.01 10.15
CA ASN A 86 11.17 -31.58 11.29
C ASN A 86 10.20 -30.99 12.33
N GLY A 87 9.77 -31.82 13.29
CA GLY A 87 8.80 -31.48 14.32
C GLY A 87 9.29 -30.48 15.37
N GLN A 88 10.15 -29.52 15.03
CA GLN A 88 10.61 -28.47 15.94
C GLN A 88 9.67 -27.27 15.86
N ASP A 89 8.84 -27.10 16.89
CA ASP A 89 8.30 -25.83 17.36
C ASP A 89 8.01 -24.76 16.28
N ALA A 90 7.15 -25.13 15.33
CA ALA A 90 6.59 -24.24 14.32
C ALA A 90 5.76 -23.03 14.82
N PRO A 91 5.29 -22.88 16.10
CA PRO A 91 4.38 -21.78 16.43
C PRO A 91 5.06 -20.41 16.53
N PHE A 92 6.40 -20.30 16.45
CA PHE A 92 7.09 -19.00 16.58
C PHE A 92 7.19 -18.19 15.28
N TYR A 93 7.23 -18.83 14.11
CA TYR A 93 7.46 -18.12 12.84
C TYR A 93 6.26 -17.28 12.40
N LEU A 94 5.05 -17.79 12.61
CA LEU A 94 3.80 -17.15 12.22
C LEU A 94 3.52 -15.83 13.01
N PRO A 95 3.65 -15.80 14.35
CA PRO A 95 3.56 -14.54 15.11
C PRO A 95 4.74 -13.60 14.85
N ALA A 96 5.96 -14.11 14.62
CA ALA A 96 7.11 -13.28 14.24
C ALA A 96 6.89 -12.58 12.89
N ALA A 97 6.39 -13.30 11.89
CA ALA A 97 6.09 -12.74 10.57
C ALA A 97 4.96 -11.70 10.63
N THR A 98 3.87 -12.00 11.35
CA THR A 98 2.73 -11.07 11.46
C THR A 98 3.08 -9.81 12.28
N SER A 99 3.89 -9.93 13.34
CA SER A 99 4.35 -8.77 14.12
C SER A 99 5.32 -7.89 13.34
N ALA A 100 6.26 -8.48 12.58
CA ALA A 100 7.15 -7.72 11.70
C ALA A 100 6.38 -6.99 10.60
N ALA A 101 5.39 -7.65 9.98
CA ALA A 101 4.51 -7.02 8.99
C ALA A 101 3.66 -5.89 9.58
N GLY A 102 3.14 -6.07 10.79
CA GLY A 102 2.40 -5.05 11.52
C GLY A 102 3.27 -3.83 11.84
N ALA A 103 4.46 -4.03 12.38
CA ALA A 103 5.41 -2.96 12.69
C ALA A 103 5.83 -2.20 11.42
N PHE A 104 6.13 -2.92 10.33
CA PHE A 104 6.47 -2.31 9.05
C PHE A 104 5.30 -1.51 8.46
N SER A 105 4.08 -2.02 8.56
CA SER A 105 2.87 -1.31 8.12
C SER A 105 2.64 -0.01 8.92
N LEU A 106 2.90 -0.03 10.23
CA LEU A 106 2.81 1.17 11.08
C LEU A 106 3.90 2.18 10.75
N LEU A 107 5.14 1.73 10.51
CA LEU A 107 6.25 2.58 10.08
C LEU A 107 5.96 3.21 8.72
N LEU A 108 5.43 2.44 7.76
CA LEU A 108 4.94 3.00 6.51
C LEU A 108 3.83 4.01 6.78
N GLN A 109 2.80 3.68 7.55
CA GLN A 109 1.74 4.65 7.82
C GLN A 109 2.26 5.94 8.45
N TYR A 110 3.26 5.87 9.34
CA TYR A 110 3.89 7.05 9.92
C TYR A 110 4.69 7.87 8.90
N ALA A 111 5.52 7.20 8.09
CA ALA A 111 6.36 7.85 7.07
C ALA A 111 5.56 8.35 5.85
N ILE A 112 4.45 7.68 5.53
CA ILE A 112 3.60 7.91 4.36
C ILE A 112 2.38 8.77 4.69
N ARG A 113 2.08 9.01 5.99
CA ARG A 113 1.01 9.94 6.38
C ARG A 113 1.30 11.24 5.65
N PRO A 114 0.41 11.68 4.74
CA PRO A 114 0.75 12.78 3.86
C PRO A 114 0.95 13.98 4.76
N SER A 115 2.22 14.32 4.94
CA SER A 115 2.65 15.52 5.61
C SER A 115 1.84 16.64 4.98
N ASN A 116 1.30 17.49 5.85
CA ASN A 116 0.50 18.64 5.47
C ASN A 116 1.04 19.29 4.18
N PRO A 117 0.14 19.80 3.31
CA PRO A 117 0.55 20.45 2.06
C PRO A 117 1.74 21.39 2.33
N PRO A 118 2.78 21.38 1.47
CA PRO A 118 4.06 22.02 1.75
C PRO A 118 3.83 23.50 2.15
N PRO A 119 4.14 23.88 3.40
CA PRO A 119 3.71 25.17 3.95
C PRO A 119 4.34 26.35 3.21
N GLU A 120 5.55 26.16 2.67
CA GLU A 120 6.27 27.13 1.84
C GLU A 120 5.45 27.62 0.63
N ARG A 121 4.59 26.77 0.07
CA ARG A 121 3.73 27.11 -1.09
C ARG A 121 2.52 27.95 -0.70
N LEU A 122 2.19 28.01 0.58
CA LEU A 122 0.96 28.61 1.10
C LEU A 122 1.20 30.04 1.65
N ILE A 123 2.47 30.41 1.90
CA ILE A 123 2.82 31.74 2.42
C ILE A 123 2.46 32.81 1.38
N GLY A 124 1.67 33.81 1.79
CA GLY A 124 1.27 34.94 0.95
C GLY A 124 0.16 34.65 -0.08
N LYS A 125 -0.49 33.48 -0.03
CA LYS A 125 -1.65 33.15 -0.86
C LYS A 125 -2.96 33.50 -0.17
N SER A 126 -4.01 33.73 -0.95
CA SER A 126 -5.35 33.97 -0.41
C SER A 126 -5.89 32.72 0.29
N PRO A 127 -6.72 32.85 1.35
CA PRO A 127 -7.26 31.71 2.08
C PRO A 127 -8.06 30.76 1.18
N ALA A 128 -8.78 31.30 0.20
CA ALA A 128 -9.50 30.50 -0.81
C ALA A 128 -8.56 29.63 -1.65
N TYR A 129 -7.39 30.14 -2.06
CA TYR A 129 -6.40 29.35 -2.79
C TYR A 129 -5.88 28.19 -1.93
N VAL A 130 -5.59 28.46 -0.65
CA VAL A 130 -5.06 27.45 0.28
C VAL A 130 -6.04 26.29 0.48
N GLU A 131 -7.34 26.59 0.61
CA GLU A 131 -8.37 25.57 0.79
C GLU A 131 -8.49 24.66 -0.44
N PHE A 132 -8.61 25.25 -1.64
CA PHE A 132 -8.69 24.49 -2.89
C PHE A 132 -7.42 23.68 -3.16
N TYR A 133 -6.25 24.27 -2.91
CA TYR A 133 -4.97 23.56 -3.05
C TYR A 133 -4.90 22.36 -2.09
N ALA A 134 -5.27 22.55 -0.81
CA ALA A 134 -5.20 21.50 0.20
C ALA A 134 -6.14 20.33 -0.11
N ASP A 135 -7.37 20.60 -0.56
CA ASP A 135 -8.32 19.54 -0.90
C ASP A 135 -7.94 18.80 -2.18
N ALA A 136 -7.49 19.51 -3.22
CA ALA A 136 -6.97 18.90 -4.45
C ALA A 136 -5.73 18.02 -4.17
N TYR A 137 -4.80 18.53 -3.36
CA TYR A 137 -3.60 17.80 -2.97
C TYR A 137 -3.94 16.53 -2.17
N ARG A 138 -4.81 16.62 -1.16
CA ARG A 138 -5.25 15.47 -0.36
C ARG A 138 -5.95 14.41 -1.22
N THR A 139 -6.81 14.85 -2.13
CA THR A 139 -7.54 13.95 -3.03
C THR A 139 -6.58 13.18 -3.93
N ARG A 140 -5.59 13.86 -4.50
CA ARG A 140 -4.57 13.21 -5.34
C ARG A 140 -3.64 12.29 -4.56
N MET A 141 -3.20 12.70 -3.38
CA MET A 141 -2.37 11.83 -2.52
C MET A 141 -3.10 10.55 -2.14
N ARG A 142 -4.39 10.60 -1.81
CA ARG A 142 -5.22 9.40 -1.56
C ARG A 142 -5.27 8.49 -2.78
N ALA A 143 -5.44 9.05 -3.98
CA ALA A 143 -5.44 8.26 -5.21
C ALA A 143 -4.09 7.59 -5.50
N TYR A 144 -2.97 8.23 -5.16
CA TYR A 144 -1.66 7.58 -5.25
C TYR A 144 -1.48 6.48 -4.22
N GLN A 145 -1.92 6.70 -2.98
CA GLN A 145 -1.89 5.69 -1.92
C GLN A 145 -2.69 4.44 -2.32
N THR A 146 -3.92 4.59 -2.79
CA THR A 146 -4.75 3.45 -3.21
C THR A 146 -4.10 2.67 -4.36
N LYS A 147 -3.51 3.36 -5.34
CA LYS A 147 -2.75 2.72 -6.42
C LYS A 147 -1.52 1.96 -5.91
N SER A 148 -0.77 2.54 -4.98
CA SER A 148 0.42 1.91 -4.41
C SER A 148 0.06 0.66 -3.59
N VAL A 149 -1.01 0.73 -2.80
CA VAL A 149 -1.54 -0.41 -2.03
C VAL A 149 -2.00 -1.50 -2.98
N ALA A 150 -2.74 -1.16 -4.03
CA ALA A 150 -3.17 -2.13 -5.04
C ALA A 150 -1.97 -2.79 -5.76
N ALA A 151 -0.93 -2.03 -6.09
CA ALA A 151 0.27 -2.56 -6.71
C ALA A 151 1.03 -3.52 -5.76
N GLY A 152 1.23 -3.12 -4.50
CA GLY A 152 1.87 -3.97 -3.48
C GLY A 152 1.07 -5.25 -3.22
N ALA A 153 -0.25 -5.15 -3.23
CA ALA A 153 -1.17 -6.27 -3.11
C ALA A 153 -0.97 -7.29 -4.25
N VAL A 154 -1.03 -6.84 -5.51
CA VAL A 154 -0.80 -7.72 -6.67
C VAL A 154 0.58 -8.37 -6.62
N PHE A 155 1.61 -7.61 -6.26
CA PHE A 155 2.97 -8.12 -6.15
C PHE A 155 3.10 -9.21 -5.07
N GLY A 156 2.48 -9.00 -3.90
CA GLY A 156 2.46 -10.00 -2.82
C GLY A 156 1.80 -11.31 -3.25
N CYS A 157 0.66 -11.24 -3.93
CA CYS A 157 -0.03 -12.44 -4.44
C CYS A 157 0.81 -13.19 -5.48
N LEU A 158 1.46 -12.49 -6.41
CA LEU A 158 2.31 -13.11 -7.43
C LEU A 158 3.51 -13.81 -6.80
N THR A 159 4.14 -13.18 -5.80
CA THR A 159 5.29 -13.76 -5.10
C THR A 159 4.90 -15.06 -4.38
N LEU A 160 3.75 -15.07 -3.69
CA LEU A 160 3.24 -16.27 -3.03
C LEU A 160 2.90 -17.39 -4.02
N ALA A 161 2.21 -17.05 -5.12
CA ALA A 161 1.86 -18.04 -6.14
C ALA A 161 3.10 -18.65 -6.80
N GLY A 162 4.12 -17.84 -7.12
CA GLY A 162 5.39 -18.30 -7.68
C GLY A 162 6.14 -19.23 -6.74
N GLY A 163 6.20 -18.89 -5.44
CA GLY A 163 6.85 -19.75 -4.43
C GLY A 163 6.21 -21.12 -4.30
N VAL A 164 4.86 -21.19 -4.30
CA VAL A 164 4.13 -22.47 -4.24
C VAL A 164 4.36 -23.32 -5.48
N ALA A 165 4.42 -22.72 -6.66
CA ALA A 165 4.64 -23.44 -7.92
C ALA A 165 6.02 -24.14 -7.93
N ILE A 166 7.07 -23.45 -7.47
CA ILE A 166 8.43 -24.02 -7.40
C ILE A 166 8.45 -25.23 -6.46
N ILE A 167 7.81 -25.12 -5.30
CA ILE A 167 7.78 -26.22 -4.31
C ILE A 167 7.00 -27.42 -4.87
N ALA A 168 5.88 -27.18 -5.56
CA ALA A 168 5.09 -28.25 -6.16
C ALA A 168 5.86 -29.03 -7.25
N ASP A 169 6.70 -28.33 -8.02
CA ASP A 169 7.56 -28.94 -9.04
C ASP A 169 8.63 -29.84 -8.41
N GLN A 170 9.30 -29.36 -7.35
CA GLN A 170 10.31 -30.15 -6.61
C GLN A 170 9.73 -31.45 -6.02
N VAL A 171 8.55 -31.38 -5.41
CA VAL A 171 7.88 -32.57 -4.84
C VAL A 171 7.46 -33.57 -5.92
N SER A 172 7.17 -33.09 -7.13
CA SER A 172 6.79 -33.95 -8.25
C SER A 172 8.00 -34.67 -8.86
N ALA A 173 9.20 -34.08 -8.78
CA ALA A 173 10.44 -34.65 -9.27
C ALA A 173 11.03 -35.76 -8.38
N GLU A 174 10.69 -35.78 -7.08
CA GLU A 174 11.14 -36.82 -6.14
C GLU A 174 10.28 -38.10 -6.16
N ARG A 175 9.14 -38.10 -6.86
CA ARG A 175 8.25 -39.26 -6.99
C ARG A 175 8.49 -40.03 -8.28
#